data_AF-A0A1U7PVK8-F1
#
_entry.id   AF-A0A1U7PVK8-F1
#
_cell.length_a   1.000
_cell.length_b   1.000
_cell.length_c   1.000
_cell.angle_alpha   90.00
_cell.angle_beta   90.00
_cell.angle_gamma   90.00
#
_symmetry.space_group_name_H-M   'P 1'
#
loop_
_entity.id
_entity.type
_entity.pdbx_description
1 polymer ?
#
loop_
_entity_poly.entity_id
_entity_poly.type
_entity_poly.pdbx_seq_one_letter_code
_entity_poly.pdbx_strand_id
1 'polypeptide(L)'
;MLPDKLSALHFLKLKLKNQIQKIAQIFKRLAAAPCLFYIFEEQGFTQQKIQEKFTEAFVHTLPKALFIYLPIFAFILWLFHDKKKWWYFDHGIFTLHYFSFLLLNILIFSFLNKLTNVVTIGAINWLLYLVMTGMIIYSALYFFVAHRRVYRSHGIVSLIIGFILFSINFIAFLFLVVGLGLISFLMIH
;
A
#
# COMPACT_ATOMS: atom_id res chain seq x y z
N MET A 1 11.10 -13.73 45.71
CA MET A 1 10.05 -14.78 45.69
C MET A 1 9.90 -15.24 44.25
N LEU A 2 10.51 -16.36 43.87
CA LEU A 2 10.42 -16.90 42.51
C LEU A 2 9.02 -17.52 42.31
N PRO A 3 8.32 -17.24 41.21
CA PRO A 3 7.06 -17.91 40.92
C PRO A 3 7.30 -19.42 40.78
N ASP A 4 6.47 -20.20 41.46
CA ASP A 4 6.48 -21.67 41.39
C ASP A 4 6.45 -22.13 39.92
N LYS A 5 7.30 -23.10 39.56
CA LYS A 5 7.39 -23.63 38.18
C LYS A 5 6.01 -24.09 37.68
N LEU A 6 5.13 -24.54 38.59
CA LEU A 6 3.76 -24.95 38.27
C LEU A 6 2.88 -23.77 37.81
N SER A 7 3.05 -22.59 38.42
CA SER A 7 2.35 -21.35 38.05
C SER A 7 2.80 -20.84 36.68
N ALA A 8 4.11 -20.87 36.41
CA ALA A 8 4.65 -20.49 35.11
C ALA A 8 4.17 -21.42 33.98
N LEU A 9 4.10 -22.73 34.24
CA LEU A 9 3.59 -23.72 33.28
C LEU A 9 2.10 -23.50 32.96
N HIS A 10 1.28 -23.19 33.98
CA HIS A 10 -0.13 -22.87 33.81
C HIS A 10 -0.33 -21.59 32.99
N PHE A 11 0.45 -20.55 33.28
CA PHE A 11 0.41 -19.29 32.54
C PHE A 11 0.82 -19.46 31.07
N LEU A 12 1.84 -20.28 30.80
CA LEU A 12 2.30 -20.54 29.44
C LEU A 12 1.26 -21.34 28.63
N LYS A 13 0.60 -22.33 29.25
CA LYS A 13 -0.53 -23.05 28.63
C LYS A 13 -1.71 -22.12 28.30
N LEU A 14 -2.05 -21.20 29.19
CA LEU A 14 -3.12 -20.22 28.96
C LEU A 14 -2.80 -19.30 27.79
N LYS A 15 -1.56 -18.80 27.72
CA LYS A 15 -1.09 -17.93 26.63
C LYS A 15 -1.11 -18.65 25.28
N LEU A 16 -0.69 -19.92 25.26
CA LEU A 16 -0.71 -20.77 24.06
C LEU A 16 -2.15 -21.04 23.60
N LYS A 17 -3.06 -21.39 24.52
CA LYS A 17 -4.48 -21.61 24.21
C LYS A 17 -5.13 -20.37 23.60
N ASN A 18 -4.83 -19.18 24.14
CA ASN A 18 -5.39 -17.93 23.64
C ASN A 18 -4.83 -17.54 22.25
N GLN A 19 -3.54 -17.84 21.99
CA GLN A 19 -2.94 -17.68 20.65
C GLN A 19 -3.56 -18.64 19.63
N ILE A 20 -3.74 -19.91 20.01
CA ILE A 20 -4.40 -20.91 19.17
C ILE A 20 -5.85 -20.50 18.86
N GLN A 21 -6.59 -19.96 19.84
CA GLN A 21 -7.95 -19.47 19.61
C GLN A 21 -7.98 -18.28 18.64
N LYS A 22 -7.05 -17.32 18.75
CA LYS A 22 -6.91 -16.23 17.78
C LYS A 22 -6.63 -16.74 16.37
N ILE A 23 -5.72 -17.71 16.23
CA ILE A 23 -5.36 -18.31 14.93
C ILE A 23 -6.56 -19.07 14.34
N ALA A 24 -7.25 -19.87 15.16
CA ALA A 24 -8.46 -20.58 14.75
C ALA A 24 -9.57 -19.62 14.30
N GLN A 25 -9.71 -18.46 14.95
CA GLN A 25 -10.68 -17.43 14.57
C GLN A 25 -10.31 -16.76 13.23
N ILE A 26 -9.02 -16.53 12.97
CA ILE A 26 -8.53 -16.04 11.68
C ILE A 26 -8.81 -17.07 10.58
N PHE A 27 -8.54 -18.35 10.83
CA PHE A 27 -8.79 -19.43 9.87
C PHE A 27 -10.28 -19.59 9.57
N LYS A 28 -11.15 -19.49 10.59
CA LYS A 28 -12.60 -19.52 10.42
C LYS A 28 -13.13 -18.35 9.58
N ARG A 29 -12.54 -17.16 9.73
CA ARG A 29 -12.84 -15.99 8.87
C ARG A 29 -12.35 -16.19 7.44
N LEU A 30 -11.20 -16.83 7.25
CA LEU A 30 -10.66 -17.17 5.94
C LEU A 30 -11.53 -18.21 5.21
N ALA A 31 -11.98 -19.24 5.93
CA ALA A 31 -12.83 -20.31 5.40
C ALA A 31 -14.28 -19.86 5.09
N ALA A 32 -14.71 -18.72 5.66
CA ALA A 32 -16.00 -18.10 5.35
C ALA A 32 -15.98 -17.29 4.04
N ALA A 33 -14.80 -16.98 3.47
CA ALA A 33 -14.67 -16.23 2.21
C ALA A 33 -15.41 -16.86 1.01
N PRO A 34 -15.39 -18.19 0.77
CA PRO A 34 -16.22 -18.80 -0.27
C PRO A 34 -17.72 -18.80 0.07
N CYS A 35 -18.09 -18.89 1.36
CA CYS A 35 -19.49 -18.81 1.79
C CYS A 35 -20.05 -17.39 1.65
N LEU A 36 -19.18 -16.37 1.74
CA LEU A 36 -19.51 -14.96 1.59
C LEU A 36 -19.93 -14.63 0.14
N PHE A 37 -19.29 -15.24 -0.85
CA PHE A 37 -19.70 -15.12 -2.26
C PHE A 37 -21.13 -15.64 -2.48
N TYR A 38 -21.50 -16.72 -1.79
CA TYR A 38 -22.85 -17.30 -1.81
C TYR A 38 -23.90 -16.36 -1.16
N ILE A 39 -23.52 -15.64 -0.09
CA ILE A 39 -24.38 -14.65 0.57
C ILE A 39 -24.64 -13.42 -0.34
N PHE A 40 -23.66 -13.00 -1.15
CA PHE A 40 -23.84 -11.93 -2.14
C PHE A 40 -24.84 -12.30 -3.25
N GLU A 41 -24.91 -13.58 -3.61
CA GLU A 41 -25.85 -14.11 -4.60
C GLU A 41 -27.30 -14.16 -4.07
N GLU A 42 -27.49 -14.47 -2.78
CA GLU A 42 -28.84 -14.46 -2.15
C GLU A 42 -29.38 -13.06 -1.83
N GLN A 43 -28.52 -12.05 -1.64
CA GLN A 43 -28.94 -10.70 -1.25
C GLN A 43 -29.26 -9.76 -2.44
N GLY A 44 -29.17 -10.24 -3.68
CA GLY A 44 -29.54 -9.45 -4.87
C GLY A 44 -28.62 -8.23 -5.11
N PHE A 45 -27.38 -8.27 -4.66
CA PHE A 45 -26.43 -7.18 -4.92
C PHE A 45 -26.05 -7.14 -6.40
N THR A 46 -26.50 -6.11 -7.11
CA THR A 46 -26.00 -5.80 -8.46
C THR A 46 -24.47 -5.65 -8.41
N GLN A 47 -23.76 -6.19 -9.41
CA GLN A 47 -22.29 -6.13 -9.54
C GLN A 47 -21.71 -4.73 -9.28
N GLN A 48 -22.45 -3.67 -9.63
CA GLN A 48 -22.09 -2.27 -9.37
C GLN A 48 -21.97 -1.94 -7.88
N LYS A 49 -22.90 -2.40 -7.04
CA LYS A 49 -22.93 -2.06 -5.60
C LYS A 49 -21.79 -2.71 -4.83
N ILE A 50 -21.37 -3.91 -5.26
CA ILE A 50 -20.17 -4.59 -4.74
C ILE A 50 -18.91 -3.82 -5.13
N GLN A 51 -18.81 -3.37 -6.39
CA GLN A 51 -17.67 -2.58 -6.87
C GLN A 51 -17.56 -1.22 -6.15
N GLU A 52 -18.68 -0.53 -5.90
CA GLU A 52 -18.70 0.73 -5.17
C GLU A 52 -18.22 0.55 -3.73
N LYS A 53 -18.76 -0.44 -3.01
CA LYS A 53 -18.36 -0.73 -1.63
C LYS A 53 -16.90 -1.19 -1.51
N PHE A 54 -16.43 -1.99 -2.47
CA PHE A 54 -15.03 -2.36 -2.56
C PHE A 54 -14.13 -1.15 -2.78
N THR A 55 -14.48 -0.29 -3.75
CA THR A 55 -13.68 0.90 -4.09
C THR A 55 -13.63 1.88 -2.91
N GLU A 56 -14.76 2.08 -2.23
CA GLU A 56 -14.85 2.90 -1.02
C GLU A 56 -13.90 2.36 0.07
N ALA A 57 -14.00 1.08 0.41
CA ALA A 57 -13.13 0.45 1.42
C ALA A 57 -11.65 0.47 1.02
N PHE A 58 -11.35 0.27 -0.26
CA PHE A 58 -9.99 0.28 -0.82
C PHE A 58 -9.35 1.67 -0.69
N VAL A 59 -10.03 2.72 -1.16
CA VAL A 59 -9.53 4.10 -1.12
C VAL A 59 -9.32 4.58 0.32
N HIS A 60 -10.17 4.18 1.26
CA HIS A 60 -9.99 4.54 2.68
C HIS A 60 -8.85 3.79 3.37
N THR A 61 -8.52 2.59 2.91
CA THR A 61 -7.48 1.75 3.53
C THR A 61 -6.11 1.96 2.90
N LEU A 62 -6.07 2.35 1.62
CA LEU A 62 -4.83 2.55 0.86
C LEU A 62 -3.85 3.49 1.56
N PRO A 63 -4.24 4.70 2.05
CA PRO A 63 -3.30 5.59 2.73
C PRO A 63 -2.63 4.93 3.94
N LYS A 64 -3.39 4.18 4.75
CA LYS A 64 -2.87 3.49 5.95
C LYS A 64 -1.86 2.41 5.58
N ALA A 65 -2.13 1.65 4.53
CA ALA A 65 -1.20 0.63 4.05
C ALA A 65 0.06 1.25 3.45
N LEU A 66 -0.05 2.37 2.72
CA LEU A 66 1.10 3.13 2.24
C LEU A 66 2.00 3.58 3.41
N PHE A 67 1.41 4.04 4.53
CA PHE A 67 2.20 4.39 5.73
C PHE A 67 2.95 3.18 6.32
N ILE A 68 2.33 1.99 6.34
CA ILE A 68 3.01 0.75 6.77
C ILE A 68 4.13 0.36 5.78
N TYR A 69 3.95 0.68 4.50
CA TYR A 69 4.95 0.39 3.48
C TYR A 69 6.18 1.28 3.55
N LEU A 70 6.07 2.50 4.06
CA LEU A 70 7.20 3.44 4.20
C LEU A 70 8.47 2.78 4.82
N PRO A 71 8.41 2.17 6.02
CA PRO A 71 9.60 1.53 6.61
C PRO A 71 10.08 0.33 5.80
N ILE A 72 9.18 -0.42 5.15
CA ILE A 72 9.53 -1.58 4.32
C ILE A 72 10.30 -1.12 3.07
N PHE A 73 9.80 -0.10 2.39
CA PHE A 73 10.43 0.49 1.22
C PHE A 73 11.81 1.05 1.57
N ALA A 74 11.90 1.85 2.64
CA ALA A 74 13.18 2.40 3.10
C ALA A 74 14.18 1.28 3.44
N PHE A 75 13.71 0.19 4.04
CA PHE A 75 14.52 -0.98 4.34
C PHE A 75 15.03 -1.69 3.09
N ILE A 76 14.19 -1.86 2.06
CA ILE A 76 14.62 -2.41 0.76
C ILE A 76 15.70 -1.52 0.15
N LEU A 77 15.53 -0.19 0.14
CA LEU A 77 16.53 0.73 -0.40
C LEU A 77 17.86 0.65 0.36
N TRP A 78 17.79 0.52 1.68
CA TRP A 78 18.96 0.38 2.54
C TRP A 78 19.71 -0.95 2.32
N LEU A 79 19.01 -2.04 2.03
CA LEU A 79 19.65 -3.33 1.77
C LEU A 79 20.55 -3.31 0.52
N PHE A 80 20.15 -2.52 -0.49
CA PHE A 80 20.81 -2.43 -1.78
C PHE A 80 21.88 -1.33 -1.88
N HIS A 81 22.02 -0.48 -0.86
CA HIS A 81 23.02 0.58 -0.81
C HIS A 81 24.10 0.33 0.25
N ASP A 82 25.29 0.87 0.02
CA ASP A 82 26.40 0.74 0.94
C ASP A 82 26.14 1.42 2.29
N LYS A 83 26.08 0.62 3.35
CA LYS A 83 25.84 1.04 4.74
C LYS A 83 26.89 2.02 5.30
N LYS A 84 28.05 2.12 4.65
CA LYS A 84 29.13 3.03 5.06
C LYS A 84 28.90 4.47 4.64
N LYS A 85 28.12 4.71 3.58
CA LYS A 85 27.92 6.04 2.99
C LYS A 85 26.55 6.63 3.32
N TRP A 86 25.55 5.77 3.53
CA TRP A 86 24.16 6.18 3.74
C TRP A 86 23.61 5.48 4.97
N TRP A 87 23.04 6.27 5.88
CA TRP A 87 22.34 5.73 7.04
C TRP A 87 20.91 5.37 6.66
N TYR A 88 20.30 4.43 7.39
CA TYR A 88 18.89 4.07 7.20
C TYR A 88 17.96 5.30 7.18
N PHE A 89 18.30 6.33 7.97
CA PHE A 89 17.57 7.61 8.00
C PHE A 89 17.53 8.33 6.65
N ASP A 90 18.60 8.31 5.86
CA ASP A 90 18.64 8.96 4.54
C ASP A 90 17.64 8.32 3.58
N HIS A 91 17.57 6.98 3.59
CA HIS A 91 16.60 6.22 2.81
C HIS A 91 15.17 6.45 3.30
N GLY A 92 14.97 6.55 4.62
CA GLY A 92 13.68 6.88 5.23
C GLY A 92 13.16 8.25 4.81
N ILE A 93 14.02 9.28 4.85
CA ILE A 93 13.66 10.65 4.43
C ILE A 93 13.30 10.70 2.95
N PHE A 94 14.10 10.04 2.09
CA PHE A 94 13.80 9.92 0.66
C PHE A 94 12.43 9.29 0.42
N THR A 95 12.15 8.18 1.11
CA THR A 95 10.89 7.44 1.01
C THR A 95 9.72 8.31 1.45
N LEU A 96 9.85 8.98 2.60
CA LEU A 96 8.81 9.87 3.12
C LEU A 96 8.51 11.02 2.15
N HIS A 97 9.54 11.62 1.56
CA HIS A 97 9.37 12.68 0.58
C HIS A 97 8.67 12.18 -0.69
N TYR A 98 9.08 11.03 -1.22
CA TYR A 98 8.47 10.40 -2.41
C TYR A 98 6.99 10.06 -2.18
N PHE A 99 6.66 9.41 -1.06
CA PHE A 99 5.29 9.03 -0.75
C PHE A 99 4.41 10.23 -0.41
N SER A 100 4.95 11.26 0.25
CA SER A 100 4.22 12.51 0.51
C SER A 100 3.84 13.19 -0.80
N PHE A 101 4.76 13.21 -1.77
CA PHE A 101 4.51 13.70 -3.11
C PHE A 101 3.45 12.85 -3.85
N LEU A 102 3.50 11.53 -3.78
CA LEU A 102 2.47 10.66 -4.37
C LEU A 102 1.07 10.90 -3.77
N LEU A 103 0.98 10.98 -2.44
CA LEU A 103 -0.28 11.25 -1.74
C LEU A 103 -0.86 12.61 -2.11
N LEU A 104 -0.01 13.63 -2.21
CA LEU A 104 -0.41 14.96 -2.70
C LEU A 104 -0.92 14.90 -4.15
N ASN A 105 -0.24 14.16 -5.03
CA ASN A 105 -0.71 13.97 -6.41
C ASN A 105 -2.06 13.27 -6.46
N ILE A 106 -2.29 12.22 -5.66
CA ILE A 106 -3.58 11.53 -5.57
C ILE A 106 -4.67 12.48 -5.08
N LEU A 107 -4.37 13.34 -4.10
CA LEU A 107 -5.31 14.35 -3.60
C LEU A 107 -5.70 15.33 -4.71
N ILE A 108 -4.72 15.89 -5.42
CA ILE A 108 -4.95 16.81 -6.53
C ILE A 108 -5.71 16.10 -7.66
N PHE A 109 -5.32 14.87 -8.01
CA PHE A 109 -5.99 14.05 -9.01
C PHE A 109 -7.47 13.82 -8.65
N SER A 110 -7.77 13.49 -7.39
CA SER A 110 -9.14 13.31 -6.93
C SER A 110 -9.95 14.61 -7.03
N PHE A 111 -9.32 15.76 -6.80
CA PHE A 111 -9.96 17.06 -6.96
C PHE A 111 -10.26 17.37 -8.44
N LEU A 112 -9.28 17.17 -9.32
CA LEU A 112 -9.45 17.36 -10.77
C LEU A 112 -10.53 16.42 -11.34
N ASN A 113 -10.59 15.17 -10.88
CA ASN A 113 -11.62 14.22 -11.30
C ASN A 113 -13.03 14.62 -10.86
N LYS A 114 -13.17 15.32 -9.72
CA LYS A 114 -14.46 15.91 -9.33
C LYS A 114 -14.79 17.11 -10.20
N LEU A 115 -13.79 17.91 -10.57
CA LEU A 115 -13.96 19.08 -11.42
C LEU A 115 -14.45 18.71 -12.82
N THR A 116 -13.94 17.63 -13.42
CA THR A 116 -14.39 17.13 -14.74
C THR A 116 -15.88 16.76 -14.77
N ASN A 117 -16.44 16.33 -13.64
CA ASN A 117 -17.87 15.99 -13.54
C ASN A 117 -18.78 17.23 -13.47
N VAL A 118 -18.23 18.38 -13.05
CA VAL A 118 -18.98 19.65 -12.93
C VAL A 118 -18.88 20.45 -14.23
N VAL A 119 -17.76 20.36 -14.94
CA VAL A 119 -17.53 21.10 -16.18
C VAL A 119 -18.19 20.39 -17.36
N THR A 120 -19.11 21.08 -18.03
CA THR A 120 -19.83 20.55 -19.21
C THR A 120 -19.10 20.82 -20.54
N ILE A 121 -18.03 21.61 -20.52
CA ILE A 121 -17.28 22.02 -21.72
C ILE A 121 -16.26 20.94 -22.10
N GLY A 122 -16.49 20.26 -23.23
CA GLY A 122 -15.66 19.13 -23.68
C GLY A 122 -14.16 19.46 -23.84
N ALA A 123 -13.82 20.64 -24.35
CA ALA A 123 -12.42 21.06 -24.53
C ALA A 123 -11.66 21.20 -23.20
N ILE A 124 -12.34 21.69 -22.14
CA ILE A 124 -11.74 21.82 -20.81
C ILE A 124 -11.55 20.44 -20.19
N ASN A 125 -12.53 19.54 -20.33
CA ASN A 125 -12.39 18.17 -19.83
C ASN A 125 -11.24 17.42 -20.53
N TRP A 126 -11.07 17.60 -21.84
CA TRP A 126 -9.93 17.03 -22.56
C TRP A 126 -8.58 17.53 -22.00
N LEU A 127 -8.46 18.83 -21.75
CA LEU A 127 -7.26 19.41 -21.13
C LEU A 127 -7.02 18.86 -19.71
N LEU A 128 -8.07 18.71 -18.90
CA LEU A 128 -7.98 18.14 -17.56
C LEU A 128 -7.47 16.69 -17.59
N TYR A 129 -7.99 15.86 -18.51
CA TYR A 129 -7.50 14.49 -18.68
C TYR A 129 -6.03 14.44 -19.14
N LEU A 130 -5.60 15.37 -19.99
CA LEU A 130 -4.20 15.49 -20.39
C LEU A 130 -3.31 15.80 -19.18
N VAL A 131 -3.70 16.78 -18.35
CA VAL A 131 -2.98 17.11 -17.12
C VAL A 131 -2.92 15.92 -16.17
N MET A 132 -4.05 15.24 -15.93
CA MET A 132 -4.13 14.05 -15.09
C MET A 132 -3.21 12.92 -15.59
N THR A 133 -3.14 12.71 -16.91
CA THR A 133 -2.23 11.74 -17.53
C THR A 133 -0.76 12.16 -17.32
N GLY A 134 -0.46 13.44 -17.51
CA GLY A 134 0.87 14.00 -17.25
C GLY A 134 1.32 13.80 -15.80
N MET A 135 0.42 13.95 -14.83
CA MET A 135 0.71 13.72 -13.41
C MET A 135 1.11 12.27 -13.10
N ILE A 136 0.46 11.30 -13.75
CA ILE A 136 0.80 9.87 -13.59
C ILE A 136 2.22 9.61 -14.11
N ILE A 137 2.53 10.11 -15.31
CA ILE A 137 3.86 9.96 -15.92
C ILE A 137 4.91 10.66 -15.05
N TYR A 138 4.64 11.89 -14.61
CA TYR A 138 5.53 12.66 -13.75
C TYR A 138 5.79 11.94 -12.42
N SER A 139 4.79 11.27 -11.85
CA SER A 139 4.94 10.49 -10.61
C SER A 139 5.92 9.33 -10.74
N ALA A 140 5.92 8.64 -11.89
CA ALA A 140 6.89 7.59 -12.18
C ALA A 140 8.30 8.18 -12.43
N LEU A 141 8.41 9.23 -13.23
CA LEU A 141 9.69 9.88 -13.53
C LEU A 141 10.35 10.50 -12.29
N TYR A 142 9.54 11.07 -11.40
CA TYR A 142 10.01 11.71 -10.18
C TYR A 142 10.82 10.74 -9.29
N PHE A 143 10.46 9.46 -9.24
CA PHE A 143 11.25 8.45 -8.53
C PHE A 143 12.71 8.41 -9.01
N PHE A 144 12.91 8.33 -10.32
CA PHE A 144 14.25 8.27 -10.93
C PHE A 144 15.02 9.58 -10.73
N VAL A 145 14.35 10.72 -10.86
CA VAL A 145 14.95 12.04 -10.65
C VAL A 145 15.39 12.21 -9.19
N ALA A 146 14.52 11.87 -8.25
CA ALA A 146 14.79 12.00 -6.82
C ALA A 146 15.89 11.01 -6.37
N HIS A 147 15.85 9.76 -6.87
CA HIS A 147 16.90 8.76 -6.61
C HIS A 147 18.27 9.27 -7.06
N ARG A 148 18.37 9.77 -8.30
CA ARG A 148 19.62 10.32 -8.83
C ARG A 148 20.14 11.50 -8.00
N ARG A 149 19.24 12.39 -7.54
CA ARG A 149 19.60 13.56 -6.73
C ARG A 149 20.12 13.18 -5.35
N VAL A 150 19.49 12.22 -4.68
CA VAL A 150 19.88 11.79 -3.33
C VAL A 150 21.22 11.06 -3.36
N TYR A 151 21.38 10.04 -4.21
CA TYR A 151 22.60 9.22 -4.18
C TYR A 151 23.80 9.83 -4.91
N ARG A 152 23.63 11.02 -5.52
CA ARG A 152 24.66 11.74 -6.29
C ARG A 152 25.45 10.81 -7.24
N SER A 153 24.75 9.83 -7.82
CA SER A 153 25.33 8.88 -8.76
C SER A 153 25.19 9.43 -10.18
N HIS A 154 26.31 9.54 -10.88
CA HIS A 154 26.37 10.06 -12.25
C HIS A 154 26.31 8.92 -13.28
N GLY A 155 25.58 9.13 -14.37
CA GLY A 155 25.57 8.23 -15.54
C GLY A 155 24.45 7.20 -15.59
N ILE A 156 24.53 6.31 -16.59
CA ILE A 156 23.54 5.26 -16.91
C ILE A 156 23.46 4.19 -15.82
N VAL A 157 24.57 3.94 -15.10
CA VAL A 157 24.63 2.99 -13.98
C VAL A 157 23.62 3.35 -12.89
N SER A 158 23.42 4.65 -12.62
CA SER A 158 22.41 5.16 -11.68
C SER A 158 20.98 4.81 -12.10
N LEU A 159 20.70 4.85 -13.40
CA LEU A 159 19.38 4.48 -13.94
C LEU A 159 19.14 2.98 -13.86
N ILE A 160 20.15 2.15 -14.16
CA ILE A 160 20.02 0.68 -14.08
C ILE A 160 19.77 0.26 -12.62
N ILE A 161 20.56 0.77 -11.68
CA ILE A 161 20.38 0.49 -10.24
C ILE A 161 19.02 1.01 -9.78
N GLY A 162 18.65 2.23 -10.15
CA GLY A 162 17.34 2.81 -9.86
C GLY A 162 16.19 1.99 -10.43
N PHE A 163 16.35 1.41 -11.63
CA PHE A 163 15.34 0.58 -12.28
C PHE A 163 15.19 -0.78 -11.60
N ILE A 164 16.29 -1.42 -11.21
CA ILE A 164 16.27 -2.67 -10.43
C ILE A 164 15.57 -2.43 -9.08
N LEU A 165 15.98 -1.36 -8.37
CA LEU A 165 15.35 -0.96 -7.11
C LEU A 165 13.87 -0.66 -7.28
N PHE A 166 13.50 0.08 -8.32
CA PHE A 166 12.11 0.39 -8.63
C PHE A 166 11.32 -0.90 -8.88
N SER A 167 11.87 -1.84 -9.63
CA SER A 167 11.22 -3.11 -9.96
C SER A 167 10.98 -3.97 -8.71
N ILE A 168 11.97 -4.08 -7.83
CA ILE A 168 11.82 -4.82 -6.56
C ILE A 168 10.79 -4.15 -5.67
N ASN A 169 10.84 -2.82 -5.53
CA ASN A 169 9.84 -2.07 -4.78
C ASN A 169 8.45 -2.15 -5.41
N PHE A 170 8.35 -2.25 -6.74
CA PHE A 170 7.08 -2.43 -7.43
C PHE A 170 6.48 -3.80 -7.13
N ILE A 171 7.27 -4.86 -7.17
CA ILE A 171 6.84 -6.22 -6.80
C ILE A 171 6.39 -6.26 -5.33
N ALA A 172 7.18 -5.68 -4.41
CA ALA A 172 6.81 -5.61 -3.00
C ALA A 172 5.52 -4.79 -2.78
N PHE A 173 5.34 -3.70 -3.52
CA PHE A 173 4.11 -2.91 -3.50
C PHE A 173 2.90 -3.68 -4.06
N LEU A 174 3.07 -4.51 -5.10
CA LEU A 174 2.00 -5.38 -5.60
C LEU A 174 1.52 -6.37 -4.53
N PHE A 175 2.42 -6.98 -3.77
CA PHE A 175 2.03 -7.83 -2.64
C PHE A 175 1.18 -7.07 -1.60
N LEU A 176 1.54 -5.82 -1.32
CA LEU A 176 0.77 -4.95 -0.44
C LEU A 176 -0.62 -4.65 -1.01
N VAL A 177 -0.73 -4.30 -2.29
CA VAL A 177 -2.01 -4.01 -2.95
C VAL A 177 -2.92 -5.23 -2.96
N VAL A 178 -2.37 -6.42 -3.25
CA VAL A 178 -3.13 -7.69 -3.18
C VAL A 178 -3.60 -7.95 -1.75
N GLY A 179 -2.71 -7.82 -0.76
CA GLY A 179 -3.08 -7.96 0.65
C GLY A 179 -4.16 -6.98 1.09
N LEU A 180 -4.08 -5.73 0.63
CA LEU A 180 -5.10 -4.72 0.89
C LEU A 180 -6.42 -5.06 0.20
N GLY A 181 -6.40 -5.53 -1.05
CA GLY A 181 -7.60 -5.99 -1.75
C GLY A 181 -8.32 -7.12 -1.01
N LEU A 182 -7.56 -8.08 -0.45
CA LEU A 182 -8.11 -9.14 0.39
C LEU A 182 -8.74 -8.59 1.67
N ILE A 183 -8.07 -7.65 2.35
CA ILE A 183 -8.61 -6.99 3.56
C ILE A 183 -9.88 -6.19 3.22
N SER A 184 -9.86 -5.42 2.14
CA SER A 184 -11.02 -4.65 1.67
C SER A 184 -12.19 -5.57 1.35
N PHE A 185 -11.95 -6.71 0.68
CA PHE A 185 -12.99 -7.71 0.44
C PHE A 185 -13.60 -8.27 1.74
N LEU A 186 -12.76 -8.56 2.74
CA LEU A 186 -13.22 -8.99 4.07
C LEU A 186 -13.99 -7.91 4.84
N MET A 187 -13.78 -6.63 4.52
CA MET A 187 -14.45 -5.49 5.16
C MET A 187 -15.80 -5.14 4.53
N ILE A 188 -16.15 -5.67 3.36
CA ILE A 188 -17.46 -5.45 2.70
C ILE A 188 -18.56 -6.32 3.33
N HIS A 189 -18.19 -7.19 4.28
CA HIS A 189 -19.10 -8.01 5.06
C HIS A 189 -19.99 -7.18 6.00
#